data_AF-A0A3B8PQX6-F1
#
_entry.id   AF-A0A3B8PQX6-F1
#
_cell.length_a   1.000
_cell.length_b   1.000
_cell.length_c   1.000
_cell.angle_alpha   90.00
_cell.angle_beta   90.00
_cell.angle_gamma   90.00
#
_symmetry.space_group_name_H-M   'P 1'
#
loop_
_entity.id
_entity.type
_entity.pdbx_description
1 polymer ?
#
loop_
_entity_poly.entity_id
_entity_poly.type
_entity_poly.pdbx_seq_one_letter_code
_entity_poly.pdbx_strand_id
1 'polypeptide(L)'
;MLITDNRVTVTKHGPSPWPEVGQQVGTALREHLATGDPAVDPSLRDTIPPVDVLRDRVQGILDREVNPSVASHGGVVRLLDVQENMVYVQMGGGCQGCGMADVTLKQGVEIAIRSEIPEVGEIMDTTDHASGNNPYYAPSKK
;
A
#
# COMPACT_ATOMS: atom_id res chain seq x y z
N MET A 1 7.32 -1.11 11.44
CA MET A 1 6.90 0.29 11.60
C MET A 1 7.17 0.97 10.28
N LEU A 2 6.13 1.51 9.63
CA LEU A 2 6.26 2.24 8.36
C LEU A 2 6.06 3.72 8.66
N ILE A 3 7.01 4.57 8.27
CA ILE A 3 6.90 6.04 8.40
C ILE A 3 6.66 6.59 7.00
N THR A 4 5.59 7.37 6.84
CA THR A 4 5.22 8.03 5.58
C THR A 4 4.68 9.41 5.90
N ASP A 5 5.31 10.46 5.38
CA ASP A 5 5.04 11.85 5.77
C ASP A 5 5.05 12.02 7.31
N ASN A 6 3.89 12.24 7.94
CA ASN A 6 3.71 12.28 9.40
C ASN A 6 2.93 11.08 9.97
N ARG A 7 2.69 10.03 9.17
CA ARG A 7 1.92 8.85 9.52
C ARG A 7 2.81 7.66 9.82
N VAL A 8 2.57 7.02 10.97
CA VAL A 8 3.26 5.79 11.37
C VAL A 8 2.28 4.62 11.41
N THR A 9 2.53 3.57 10.63
CA THR A 9 1.76 2.31 10.70
C THR A 9 2.54 1.26 11.48
N VAL A 10 1.88 0.67 12.49
CA VAL A 10 2.48 -0.35 13.35
C VAL A 10 1.73 -1.67 13.21
N THR A 11 2.47 -2.73 12.94
CA THR A 11 1.99 -4.11 12.98
C THR A 11 2.50 -4.75 14.27
N LYS A 12 1.59 -5.35 15.03
CA LYS A 12 1.91 -6.05 16.29
C LYS A 12 1.90 -7.56 16.07
N HIS A 13 2.94 -8.23 16.56
CA HIS A 13 2.97 -9.68 16.69
C HIS A 13 2.78 -10.06 18.16
N GLY A 14 2.07 -11.17 18.43
CA GLY A 14 1.84 -11.66 19.80
C GLY A 14 0.54 -11.15 20.45
N PRO A 15 0.23 -11.62 21.67
CA PRO A 15 -1.10 -11.49 22.26
C PRO A 15 -1.38 -10.16 22.98
N SER A 16 -0.38 -9.29 23.18
CA SER A 16 -0.53 -8.08 24.01
C SER A 16 -1.67 -7.16 23.55
N PRO A 17 -2.46 -6.56 24.45
CA PRO A 17 -3.54 -5.66 24.07
C PRO A 17 -3.05 -4.40 23.35
N TRP A 18 -3.82 -3.92 22.36
CA TRP A 18 -3.50 -2.69 21.63
C TRP A 18 -3.35 -1.43 22.50
N PRO A 19 -4.14 -1.20 23.58
CA PRO A 19 -3.95 -0.03 24.44
C PRO A 19 -2.55 0.05 25.06
N GLU A 20 -2.01 -1.10 25.49
CA GLU A 20 -0.67 -1.20 26.07
C GLU A 20 0.41 -0.94 25.01
N VAL A 21 0.31 -1.60 23.87
CA VAL A 21 1.26 -1.42 22.76
C VAL A 21 1.21 0.00 22.21
N GLY A 22 0.01 0.58 22.08
CA GLY A 22 -0.17 1.96 21.64
C GLY A 22 0.47 2.96 22.59
N GLN A 23 0.38 2.74 23.91
CA GLN A 23 1.06 3.58 24.89
C GLN A 23 2.58 3.51 24.75
N GLN A 24 3.14 2.30 24.63
CA GLN A 24 4.58 2.08 24.47
C GLN A 24 5.10 2.73 23.18
N VAL A 25 4.44 2.47 22.05
CA VAL A 25 4.77 3.07 20.74
C VAL A 25 4.70 4.59 20.80
N GLY A 26 3.61 5.13 21.34
CA GLY A 26 3.42 6.58 21.40
C GLY A 26 4.47 7.29 22.26
N THR A 27 4.87 6.67 23.38
CA THR A 27 5.96 7.20 24.23
C THR A 27 7.28 7.17 23.48
N ALA A 28 7.65 6.04 22.89
CA ALA A 28 8.91 5.92 22.14
C ALA A 28 9.00 6.93 20.98
N LEU A 29 7.91 7.11 20.22
CA LEU A 29 7.86 8.09 19.14
C LEU A 29 8.04 9.53 19.65
N ARG A 30 7.35 9.92 20.72
CA ARG A 30 7.47 11.29 21.28
C ARG A 30 8.86 11.56 21.84
N GLU A 31 9.45 10.58 22.54
CA GLU A 31 10.81 10.70 23.08
C GLU A 31 11.83 10.87 21.96
N HIS A 32 11.73 10.05 20.90
CA HIS A 32 12.60 10.18 19.72
C HIS A 32 12.42 11.52 19.01
N LEU A 33 11.17 11.94 18.78
CA LEU A 33 10.90 13.24 18.14
C LEU A 33 11.45 14.43 18.95
N ALA A 34 11.59 14.30 20.28
CA ALA A 34 12.18 15.33 21.12
C ALA A 34 13.70 15.44 20.99
N THR A 35 14.40 14.42 20.48
CA THR A 35 15.86 14.48 20.25
C THR A 35 16.22 15.30 19.01
N GLY A 36 15.32 15.36 18.03
CA GLY A 36 15.56 15.99 16.73
C GLY A 36 16.36 15.11 15.77
N ASP A 37 16.70 13.87 16.15
CA ASP A 37 17.40 12.93 15.29
C ASP A 37 16.47 12.39 14.18
N PRO A 38 17.05 11.93 13.03
CA PRO A 38 16.26 11.31 11.97
C PRO A 38 15.37 10.17 12.49
N ALA A 39 14.11 10.14 12.05
CA ALA A 39 13.14 9.11 12.47
C ALA A 39 13.46 7.71 11.93
N VAL A 40 14.27 7.63 10.87
CA VAL A 40 14.79 6.41 10.28
C VAL A 40 16.29 6.55 10.08
N ASP A 41 17.02 5.44 10.21
CA ASP A 41 18.44 5.39 9.89
C ASP A 41 18.65 5.79 8.41
N PRO A 42 19.42 6.86 8.10
CA PRO A 42 19.64 7.30 6.73
C PRO A 42 20.25 6.22 5.83
N SER A 43 21.03 5.29 6.39
CA SER A 43 21.68 4.20 5.66
C SER A 43 20.70 3.15 5.13
N LEU A 44 19.46 3.11 5.63
CA LEU A 44 18.41 2.25 5.05
C LEU A 44 18.15 2.58 3.58
N ARG A 45 18.38 3.83 3.16
CA ARG A 45 18.27 4.22 1.75
C ARG A 45 19.27 3.47 0.86
N ASP A 46 20.45 3.14 1.38
CA ASP A 46 21.48 2.42 0.63
C ASP A 46 21.11 0.94 0.40
N THR A 47 20.11 0.43 1.14
CA THR A 47 19.59 -0.93 0.97
C THR A 47 18.45 -1.01 -0.04
N ILE A 48 17.94 0.13 -0.51
CA ILE A 48 16.85 0.17 -1.49
C ILE A 48 17.40 -0.28 -2.86
N PRO A 49 16.82 -1.32 -3.49
CA PRO A 49 17.26 -1.75 -4.82
C PRO A 49 17.04 -0.65 -5.86
N PRO A 50 17.79 -0.66 -6.98
CA PRO A 50 17.57 0.28 -8.08
C PRO A 50 16.10 0.30 -8.54
N VAL A 51 15.60 1.47 -8.90
CA VAL A 51 14.20 1.68 -9.29
C VAL A 51 13.72 0.69 -10.35
N ASP A 52 14.54 0.40 -11.37
CA ASP A 52 14.18 -0.54 -12.43
C ASP A 52 14.01 -1.96 -11.90
N VAL A 53 14.85 -2.37 -10.94
CA VAL A 53 14.73 -3.68 -10.28
C VAL A 53 13.45 -3.76 -9.43
N LEU A 54 13.12 -2.69 -8.70
CA LEU A 54 11.85 -2.62 -7.96
C LEU A 54 10.66 -2.64 -8.91
N ARG A 55 10.70 -1.88 -10.01
CA ARG A 55 9.64 -1.86 -11.03
C ARG A 55 9.39 -3.26 -11.59
N ASP A 56 10.44 -3.96 -11.99
CA ASP A 56 10.32 -5.31 -12.55
C ASP A 56 9.75 -6.31 -11.54
N ARG A 57 10.22 -6.26 -10.28
CA ARG A 57 9.72 -7.12 -9.21
C ARG A 57 8.24 -6.84 -8.91
N VAL A 58 7.85 -5.57 -8.80
CA VAL A 58 6.46 -5.17 -8.54
C VAL A 58 5.56 -5.57 -9.71
N GLN A 59 5.98 -5.31 -10.95
CA GLN A 59 5.25 -5.73 -12.15
C GLN A 59 5.03 -7.24 -12.16
N GLY A 60 6.07 -8.02 -11.81
CA GLY A 60 5.98 -9.47 -11.70
C GLY A 60 4.92 -9.94 -10.70
N ILE A 61 4.81 -9.31 -9.53
CA ILE A 61 3.78 -9.61 -8.52
C ILE A 61 2.39 -9.25 -9.04
N LEU A 62 2.25 -8.08 -9.68
CA LEU A 62 0.98 -7.67 -10.26
C LEU A 62 0.47 -8.69 -11.28
N ASP A 63 1.36 -9.18 -12.16
CA ASP A 63 0.98 -10.09 -13.24
C ASP A 63 0.68 -11.51 -12.75
N ARG A 64 1.44 -12.03 -11.80
CA ARG A 64 1.32 -13.44 -11.38
C ARG A 64 0.37 -13.69 -10.22
N GLU A 65 0.05 -12.67 -9.43
CA GLU A 65 -0.76 -12.83 -8.21
C GLU A 65 -1.94 -11.86 -8.16
N VAL A 66 -1.69 -10.54 -8.22
CA VAL A 66 -2.73 -9.53 -7.99
C VAL A 66 -3.77 -9.54 -9.11
N ASN A 67 -3.34 -9.41 -10.37
CA ASN A 67 -4.24 -9.36 -11.52
C ASN A 67 -5.06 -10.64 -11.69
N PRO A 68 -4.50 -11.86 -11.53
CA PRO A 68 -5.29 -13.08 -11.49
C PRO A 68 -6.38 -13.07 -10.41
N SER A 69 -6.09 -12.54 -9.22
CA SER A 69 -7.05 -12.47 -8.12
C SER A 69 -8.21 -11.50 -8.42
N VAL A 70 -7.90 -10.29 -8.90
CA VAL A 70 -8.91 -9.26 -9.17
C VAL A 70 -9.69 -9.48 -10.47
N ALA A 71 -9.12 -10.21 -11.43
CA ALA A 71 -9.77 -10.50 -12.71
C ALA A 71 -11.11 -11.25 -12.54
N SER A 72 -11.23 -12.08 -11.50
CA SER A 72 -12.48 -12.77 -11.15
C SER A 72 -13.65 -11.83 -10.84
N HIS A 73 -13.34 -10.60 -10.42
CA HIS A 73 -14.28 -9.51 -10.17
C HIS A 73 -14.32 -8.47 -11.31
N GLY A 74 -13.71 -8.79 -12.46
CA GLY A 74 -13.59 -7.87 -13.60
C GLY A 74 -12.63 -6.70 -13.36
N GLY A 75 -11.74 -6.83 -12.37
CA GLY A 75 -10.75 -5.83 -11.98
C GLY A 75 -9.42 -5.96 -12.71
N VAL A 76 -8.62 -4.89 -12.66
CA VAL A 76 -7.21 -4.88 -13.06
C VAL A 76 -6.43 -3.84 -12.25
N VAL A 77 -5.18 -4.14 -11.93
CA VAL A 77 -4.24 -3.20 -11.30
C VAL A 77 -3.05 -3.01 -12.25
N ARG A 78 -2.75 -1.75 -12.57
CA ARG A 78 -1.62 -1.37 -13.43
C ARG A 78 -0.58 -0.65 -12.60
N LEU A 79 0.68 -1.03 -12.79
CA LEU A 79 1.81 -0.23 -12.35
C LEU A 79 1.94 0.98 -13.27
N LEU A 80 1.93 2.18 -12.69
CA LEU A 80 2.15 3.43 -13.42
C LEU A 80 3.61 3.86 -13.35
N ASP A 81 4.18 3.86 -12.15
CA ASP A 81 5.54 4.31 -11.92
C ASP A 81 6.11 3.74 -10.62
N VAL A 82 7.44 3.79 -10.51
CA VAL A 82 8.18 3.58 -9.27
C VAL A 82 9.18 4.71 -9.12
N GLN A 83 9.13 5.44 -8.00
CA GLN A 83 10.05 6.53 -7.68
C GLN A 83 10.74 6.23 -6.35
N GLU A 84 12.06 6.07 -6.37
CA GLU A 84 12.83 5.51 -5.25
C GLU A 84 12.26 4.14 -4.85
N ASN A 85 11.51 4.07 -3.75
CA ASN A 85 10.76 2.88 -3.33
C ASN A 85 9.24 3.09 -3.25
N MET A 86 8.73 4.22 -3.76
CA MET A 86 7.31 4.51 -3.84
C MET A 86 6.72 3.93 -5.13
N VAL A 87 5.60 3.23 -5.01
CA VAL A 87 4.92 2.55 -6.11
C VAL A 87 3.62 3.28 -6.43
N TYR A 88 3.41 3.63 -7.68
CA TYR A 88 2.18 4.26 -8.15
C TYR A 88 1.38 3.24 -8.95
N VAL A 89 0.14 2.98 -8.54
CA VAL A 89 -0.76 2.04 -9.22
C VAL A 89 -2.05 2.73 -9.63
N GLN A 90 -2.67 2.18 -10.67
CA GLN A 90 -4.02 2.54 -11.09
C GLN A 90 -4.87 1.27 -11.18
N MET A 91 -6.02 1.33 -10.54
CA MET A 91 -7.04 0.31 -10.57
C MET A 91 -8.05 0.61 -11.68
N GLY A 92 -8.53 -0.44 -12.35
CA GLY A 92 -9.49 -0.34 -13.44
C GLY A 92 -10.54 -1.44 -13.39
N GLY A 93 -11.56 -1.31 -14.25
CA GLY A 93 -12.66 -2.28 -14.35
C GLY A 93 -13.51 -2.29 -13.08
N GLY A 94 -13.88 -3.47 -12.59
CA GLY A 94 -14.65 -3.64 -11.36
C GLY A 94 -14.02 -3.01 -10.11
N CYS A 95 -12.71 -2.75 -10.15
CA CYS A 95 -11.98 -2.09 -9.05
C CYS A 95 -12.14 -0.57 -9.01
N GLN A 96 -12.54 0.08 -10.10
CA GLN A 96 -12.68 1.55 -10.16
C GLN A 96 -13.99 2.06 -9.53
N GLY A 97 -15.00 1.20 -9.37
CA GLY A 97 -16.37 1.61 -9.02
C GLY A 97 -16.92 1.07 -7.70
N CYS A 98 -16.06 0.51 -6.84
CA CYS A 98 -16.50 -0.13 -5.60
C CYS A 98 -15.94 0.61 -4.37
N GLY A 99 -16.69 1.58 -3.84
CA GLY A 99 -16.26 2.37 -2.67
C GLY A 99 -16.03 1.57 -1.37
N MET A 100 -16.33 0.27 -1.32
CA MET A 100 -15.90 -0.65 -0.25
C MET A 100 -14.67 -1.49 -0.61
N ALA A 101 -14.36 -1.64 -1.90
CA ALA A 101 -13.14 -2.30 -2.36
C ALA A 101 -11.92 -1.41 -2.09
N ASP A 102 -12.02 -0.09 -2.11
CA ASP A 102 -10.88 0.83 -2.01
C ASP A 102 -9.93 0.49 -0.84
N VAL A 103 -10.46 0.23 0.35
CA VAL A 103 -9.61 -0.08 1.52
C VAL A 103 -9.12 -1.52 1.50
N THR A 104 -9.99 -2.49 1.23
CA THR A 104 -9.67 -3.93 1.32
C THR A 104 -8.78 -4.39 0.17
N LEU A 105 -9.05 -3.90 -1.04
CA LEU A 105 -8.28 -4.18 -2.23
C LEU A 105 -6.91 -3.49 -2.15
N LYS A 106 -6.85 -2.20 -1.79
CA LYS A 106 -5.56 -1.52 -1.59
C LYS A 106 -4.71 -2.24 -0.56
N GLN A 107 -5.30 -2.65 0.57
CA GLN A 107 -4.59 -3.47 1.56
C GLN A 107 -4.12 -4.81 0.99
N GLY A 108 -4.95 -5.50 0.20
CA GLY A 108 -4.56 -6.74 -0.47
C GLY A 108 -3.36 -6.56 -1.40
N VAL A 109 -3.37 -5.50 -2.22
CA VAL A 109 -2.25 -5.14 -3.10
C VAL A 109 -1.00 -4.80 -2.28
N GLU A 110 -1.14 -4.02 -1.21
CA GLU A 110 -0.03 -3.68 -0.32
C GLU A 110 0.59 -4.92 0.34
N ILE A 111 -0.24 -5.86 0.80
CA ILE A 111 0.23 -7.10 1.42
C ILE A 111 0.97 -7.97 0.38
N ALA A 112 0.39 -8.17 -0.80
CA ALA A 112 0.99 -9.00 -1.85
C ALA A 112 2.35 -8.45 -2.32
N ILE A 113 2.47 -7.13 -2.47
CA ILE A 113 3.74 -6.51 -2.87
C ILE A 113 4.78 -6.60 -1.75
N ARG A 114 4.40 -6.24 -0.51
CA ARG A 114 5.36 -6.16 0.61
C ARG A 114 5.75 -7.52 1.18
N SER A 115 4.96 -8.57 0.97
CA SER A 115 5.32 -9.93 1.40
C SER A 115 6.57 -10.44 0.68
N GLU A 116 6.81 -9.97 -0.55
CA GLU A 116 7.93 -10.38 -1.39
C GLU A 116 8.95 -9.27 -1.64
N ILE A 117 8.56 -8.00 -1.46
CA ILE A 117 9.41 -6.82 -1.63
C ILE A 117 9.28 -5.92 -0.39
N PRO A 118 9.85 -6.31 0.76
CA PRO A 118 9.76 -5.52 2.00
C PRO A 118 10.40 -4.13 1.89
N GLU A 119 11.23 -3.89 0.87
CA GLU A 119 11.87 -2.61 0.59
C GLU A 119 10.92 -1.57 -0.02
N VAL A 120 9.76 -2.00 -0.56
CA VAL A 120 8.72 -1.10 -1.08
C VAL A 120 8.15 -0.25 0.04
N GLY A 121 8.24 1.06 -0.15
CA GLY A 121 7.70 2.08 0.72
C GLY A 121 6.21 2.28 0.51
N GLU A 122 5.81 3.51 0.19
CA GLU A 122 4.41 3.85 -0.02
C GLU A 122 3.87 3.28 -1.34
N ILE A 123 2.61 2.83 -1.32
CA ILE A 123 1.87 2.42 -2.52
C ILE A 123 0.69 3.37 -2.71
N MET A 124 0.81 4.19 -3.76
CA MET A 124 -0.12 5.25 -4.11
C MET A 124 -1.10 4.74 -5.14
N ASP A 125 -2.38 4.75 -4.79
CA ASP A 125 -3.46 4.50 -5.73
C ASP A 125 -3.89 5.84 -6.34
N THR A 126 -3.69 6.00 -7.64
CA THR A 126 -4.01 7.24 -8.38
C THR A 126 -5.38 7.18 -9.07
N THR A 127 -6.21 6.20 -8.73
CA THR A 127 -7.50 5.98 -9.37
C THR A 127 -8.52 6.98 -8.88
N ASP A 128 -9.27 7.59 -9.81
CA ASP A 128 -10.49 8.31 -9.47
C ASP A 128 -11.63 7.31 -9.27
N HIS A 129 -11.75 6.78 -8.05
CA HIS A 129 -12.80 5.84 -7.64
C HIS A 129 -14.21 6.42 -7.65
N ALA A 130 -14.34 7.75 -7.72
CA ALA A 130 -15.64 8.42 -7.84
C ALA A 130 -16.14 8.50 -9.29
N SER A 131 -15.23 8.40 -10.27
CA SER A 131 -15.55 8.50 -11.70
C SER A 131 -16.02 7.19 -12.37
N GLY A 132 -15.97 6.06 -11.67
CA GLY A 132 -16.16 4.73 -12.26
C GLY A 132 -17.60 4.42 -12.69
N ASN A 133 -17.76 3.91 -13.92
CA ASN A 133 -18.98 3.22 -14.35
C ASN A 133 -19.02 1.84 -13.66
N ASN A 134 -19.76 1.73 -12.55
CA ASN A 134 -19.88 0.48 -11.80
C ASN A 134 -20.62 -0.59 -12.65
N PRO A 135 -19.96 -1.68 -13.08
CA PRO A 135 -20.62 -2.72 -13.88
C PRO A 135 -21.70 -3.48 -13.09
N TYR A 136 -21.68 -3.40 -11.75
CA TYR A 136 -22.70 -4.01 -10.89
C TYR A 136 -23.90 -3.10 -10.63
N TYR A 137 -23.82 -1.79 -10.96
CA TYR A 137 -24.90 -0.84 -10.75
C TYR A 137 -25.42 -0.32 -12.09
N ALA A 138 -26.14 -1.17 -12.82
CA ALA A 138 -27.04 -0.66 -13.85
C ALA A 138 -28.20 0.06 -13.15
N PRO A 139 -28.44 1.37 -13.37
CA PRO A 139 -29.61 2.04 -12.83
C PRO A 139 -30.85 1.36 -13.41
N SER A 140 -31.71 0.83 -12.54
CA SER A 140 -33.03 0.34 -12.94
C SER A 140 -33.79 1.51 -13.57
N LYS A 141 -34.12 1.37 -14.87
CA LYS A 141 -34.93 2.34 -15.59
C LYS A 141 -36.26 2.55 -14.84
N LYS A 142 -36.54 3.79 -14.46
CA LYS A 142 -37.89 4.23 -14.07
C LYS A 142 -38.77 4.36 -15.31
#